data_AF-A0A961Q0T9-F1
#
_entry.id   AF-A0A961Q0T9-F1
#
_cell.length_a   1.000
_cell.length_b   1.000
_cell.length_c   1.000
_cell.angle_alpha   90.00
_cell.angle_beta   90.00
_cell.angle_gamma   90.00
#
_symmetry.space_group_name_H-M   'P 1'
#
loop_
_entity.id
_entity.type
_entity.pdbx_description
1 polymer ?
#
loop_
_entity_poly.entity_id
_entity_poly.type
_entity_poly.pdbx_seq_one_letter_code
_entity_poly.pdbx_strand_id
1 'polypeptide(L)'
;MLQALQRSLLATLLVLAAALPALAGGPVLVTVTGAVGSTNRGPFDAGYDKLFAFNDVTFERAMEFDVDALRALPQTTVTTDFPKDGPEVTFTGPALAEVLAAAQAQGETVTIQAMDGYAVEIPMAEMIGKGAVVAIERDGKPLGIGSFGPTQIVFPRSERADLADMPDDWWVWQIYHIKVE
;
A
#
# COMPACT_ATOMS: atom_id res chain seq x y z
N MET A 1 -24.89 31.86 -53.19
CA MET A 1 -24.97 32.45 -51.84
C MET A 1 -26.04 31.69 -51.08
N LEU A 2 -25.86 31.10 -49.91
CA LEU A 2 -24.73 30.94 -49.01
C LEU A 2 -25.07 29.74 -48.09
N GLN A 3 -24.04 29.08 -47.58
CA GLN A 3 -24.00 27.86 -46.77
C GLN A 3 -24.85 27.87 -45.48
N ALA A 4 -24.92 26.67 -44.88
CA ALA A 4 -24.93 26.35 -43.45
C ALA A 4 -26.31 25.94 -42.88
N LEU A 5 -26.48 24.91 -42.05
CA LEU A 5 -25.53 24.19 -41.20
C LEU A 5 -26.18 22.83 -40.82
N GLN A 6 -25.64 21.70 -41.28
CA GLN A 6 -26.05 20.39 -40.81
C GLN A 6 -25.35 20.14 -39.48
N ARG A 7 -26.08 20.27 -38.36
CA ARG A 7 -25.55 20.02 -37.02
C ARG A 7 -25.40 18.51 -36.80
N SER A 8 -24.22 17.98 -37.08
CA SER A 8 -23.84 16.63 -36.65
C SER A 8 -23.54 16.66 -35.15
N LEU A 9 -24.38 16.01 -34.34
CA LEU A 9 -24.05 15.67 -32.96
C LEU A 9 -23.06 14.49 -32.99
N LEU A 10 -21.77 14.74 -32.77
CA LEU A 10 -20.86 13.68 -32.34
C LEU A 10 -21.11 13.43 -30.85
N ALA A 11 -21.70 12.28 -30.51
CA ALA A 11 -21.67 11.78 -29.15
C ALA A 11 -20.26 11.19 -28.91
N THR A 12 -19.42 11.92 -28.19
CA THR A 12 -18.13 11.41 -27.73
C THR A 12 -18.38 10.41 -26.61
N LEU A 13 -18.25 9.11 -26.90
CA LEU A 13 -18.24 8.09 -25.86
C LEU A 13 -16.90 8.20 -25.12
N LEU A 14 -16.90 8.83 -23.94
CA LEU A 14 -15.76 8.80 -23.03
C LEU A 14 -15.76 7.42 -22.37
N VAL A 15 -15.03 6.47 -22.94
CA VAL A 15 -14.74 5.20 -22.25
C VAL A 15 -13.72 5.53 -21.17
N LEU A 16 -14.18 5.59 -19.92
CA LEU A 16 -13.29 5.59 -18.76
C LEU A 16 -12.65 4.20 -18.72
N ALA A 17 -11.48 4.05 -19.33
CA ALA A 17 -10.67 2.87 -19.12
C ALA A 17 -10.24 2.88 -17.66
N ALA A 18 -10.91 2.07 -16.82
CA ALA A 18 -10.37 1.73 -15.52
C ALA A 18 -8.97 1.16 -15.79
N ALA A 19 -7.94 1.82 -15.29
CA ALA A 19 -6.57 1.34 -15.39
C ALA A 19 -6.55 -0.06 -14.77
N LEU A 20 -6.43 -1.10 -15.61
CA LEU A 20 -6.15 -2.44 -15.11
C LEU A 20 -4.87 -2.33 -14.31
N PRO A 21 -4.82 -2.85 -13.06
CA PRO A 21 -3.57 -2.87 -12.34
C PRO A 21 -2.57 -3.64 -13.19
N ALA A 22 -1.43 -3.01 -13.46
CA ALA A 22 -0.33 -3.70 -14.10
C ALA A 22 -0.05 -4.97 -13.28
N LEU A 23 0.01 -6.12 -13.96
CA LEU A 23 0.54 -7.33 -13.35
C LEU A 23 1.94 -6.98 -12.83
N ALA A 24 2.25 -7.36 -11.59
CA ALA A 24 3.58 -7.17 -11.04
C ALA A 24 4.59 -7.81 -12.00
N GLY A 25 5.46 -6.99 -12.58
CA GLY A 25 6.47 -7.40 -13.54
C GLY A 25 7.83 -7.63 -12.89
N GLY A 26 8.03 -7.05 -11.70
CA GLY A 26 9.22 -7.20 -10.87
C GLY A 26 8.98 -7.98 -9.58
N PRO A 27 9.99 -8.04 -8.70
CA PRO A 27 9.84 -8.65 -7.37
C PRO A 27 8.74 -7.94 -6.57
N VAL A 28 7.79 -8.73 -6.07
CA VAL A 28 6.69 -8.24 -5.22
C VAL A 28 7.26 -7.80 -3.88
N LEU A 29 6.87 -6.59 -3.45
CA LEU A 29 7.30 -6.03 -2.17
C LEU A 29 6.24 -6.21 -1.07
N VAL A 30 4.96 -6.06 -1.43
CA VAL A 30 3.83 -6.23 -0.50
C VAL A 30 2.63 -6.85 -1.21
N THR A 31 1.92 -7.73 -0.53
CA THR A 31 0.67 -8.33 -1.01
C THR A 31 -0.49 -7.91 -0.11
N VAL A 32 -1.56 -7.42 -0.71
CA VAL A 32 -2.84 -7.15 -0.03
C VAL A 32 -3.77 -8.35 -0.23
N THR A 33 -4.32 -8.90 0.85
CA THR A 33 -5.17 -10.10 0.82
C THR A 33 -6.50 -9.88 1.54
N GLY A 34 -7.38 -10.88 1.51
CA GLY A 34 -8.67 -10.86 2.20
C GLY A 34 -9.77 -10.23 1.34
N ALA A 35 -10.48 -9.24 1.87
CA ALA A 35 -11.61 -8.59 1.21
C ALA A 35 -11.18 -7.59 0.10
N VAL A 36 -10.50 -8.10 -0.92
CA VAL A 36 -10.00 -7.35 -2.09
C VAL A 36 -10.90 -7.53 -3.32
N GLY A 37 -11.32 -6.42 -3.94
CA GLY A 37 -12.14 -6.44 -5.15
C GLY A 37 -11.32 -6.72 -6.42
N SER A 38 -10.09 -6.20 -6.49
CA SER A 38 -9.16 -6.40 -7.60
C SER A 38 -8.07 -7.42 -7.23
N THR A 39 -7.67 -8.26 -8.18
CA THR A 39 -6.63 -9.29 -7.98
C THR A 39 -5.75 -9.38 -9.22
N ASN A 40 -4.45 -9.58 -9.03
CA ASN A 40 -3.48 -9.79 -10.12
C ASN A 40 -2.69 -11.11 -9.97
N ARG A 41 -3.10 -11.99 -9.04
CA ARG A 41 -2.57 -13.35 -8.90
C ARG A 41 -3.65 -14.33 -8.44
N GLY A 42 -3.30 -15.62 -8.46
CA GLY A 42 -4.13 -16.71 -7.92
C GLY A 42 -4.13 -16.78 -6.38
N PRO A 43 -4.93 -17.70 -5.81
CA PRO A 43 -4.98 -17.93 -4.37
C PRO A 43 -3.64 -18.43 -3.82
N PHE A 44 -3.57 -18.59 -2.51
CA PHE A 44 -2.41 -19.16 -1.81
C PHE A 44 -2.05 -20.54 -2.35
N ASP A 45 -0.76 -20.75 -2.60
CA ASP A 45 -0.16 -22.01 -3.02
C ASP A 45 0.99 -22.38 -2.06
N ALA A 46 0.77 -23.36 -1.18
CA ALA A 46 1.78 -23.83 -0.23
C ALA A 46 3.08 -24.34 -0.90
N GLY A 47 3.02 -24.75 -2.18
CA GLY A 47 4.16 -25.12 -2.99
C GLY A 47 5.06 -23.94 -3.35
N TYR A 48 4.49 -22.75 -3.51
CA TYR A 48 5.15 -21.54 -4.01
C TYR A 48 5.33 -20.46 -2.92
N ASP A 49 4.30 -20.19 -2.13
CA ASP A 49 4.19 -19.09 -1.18
C ASP A 49 4.85 -19.41 0.18
N LYS A 50 6.17 -19.67 0.16
CA LYS A 50 6.89 -20.18 1.34
C LYS A 50 6.86 -19.24 2.55
N LEU A 51 6.96 -17.94 2.35
CA LEU A 51 6.91 -16.99 3.46
C LEU A 51 5.51 -16.87 4.05
N PHE A 52 4.47 -16.87 3.21
CA PHE A 52 3.08 -16.93 3.70
C PHE A 52 2.82 -18.23 4.45
N ALA A 53 3.27 -19.38 3.93
CA ALA A 53 3.15 -20.66 4.62
C ALA A 53 3.93 -20.70 5.95
N PHE A 54 5.12 -20.09 6.01
CA PHE A 54 5.90 -19.97 7.24
C PHE A 54 5.19 -19.15 8.32
N ASN A 55 4.46 -18.11 7.90
CA ASN A 55 3.70 -17.23 8.78
C ASN A 55 2.21 -17.62 8.92
N ASP A 56 1.85 -18.86 8.57
CA ASP A 56 0.48 -19.39 8.64
C ASP A 56 -0.59 -18.53 7.94
N VAL A 57 -0.21 -17.84 6.87
CA VAL A 57 -1.11 -17.01 6.06
C VAL A 57 -1.64 -17.81 4.87
N THR A 58 -2.96 -17.79 4.70
CA THR A 58 -3.65 -18.27 3.50
C THR A 58 -4.61 -17.21 2.99
N PHE A 59 -4.89 -17.23 1.69
CA PHE A 59 -5.82 -16.29 1.06
C PHE A 59 -6.42 -16.87 -0.21
N GLU A 60 -7.67 -16.52 -0.49
CA GLU A 60 -8.35 -16.84 -1.74
C GLU A 60 -8.14 -15.76 -2.81
N ARG A 61 -7.89 -14.53 -2.35
CA ARG A 61 -7.79 -13.33 -3.19
C ARG A 61 -6.62 -12.49 -2.74
N ALA A 62 -5.83 -12.04 -3.70
CA ALA A 62 -4.64 -11.23 -3.46
C ALA A 62 -4.38 -10.24 -4.59
N MET A 63 -3.85 -9.09 -4.20
CA MET A 63 -3.29 -8.07 -5.07
C MET A 63 -1.84 -7.83 -4.66
N GLU A 64 -0.91 -8.11 -5.56
CA GLU A 64 0.52 -7.90 -5.37
C GLU A 64 0.97 -6.56 -5.90
N PHE A 65 1.89 -5.93 -5.18
CA PHE A 65 2.52 -4.69 -5.58
C PHE A 65 4.04 -4.88 -5.62
N ASP A 66 4.62 -4.74 -6.80
CA ASP A 66 6.06 -4.52 -6.97
C ASP A 66 6.40 -3.02 -6.77
N VAL A 67 7.69 -2.69 -6.87
CA VAL A 67 8.16 -1.31 -6.66
C VAL A 67 7.56 -0.32 -7.66
N ASP A 68 7.38 -0.73 -8.92
CA ASP A 68 6.87 0.16 -9.97
C ASP A 68 5.38 0.42 -9.76
N ALA A 69 4.62 -0.60 -9.37
CA ALA A 69 3.22 -0.47 -8.99
C ALA A 69 3.04 0.47 -7.78
N LEU A 70 3.88 0.33 -6.74
CA LEU A 70 3.83 1.24 -5.58
C LEU A 70 4.21 2.68 -5.95
N ARG A 71 5.19 2.88 -6.82
CA ARG A 71 5.62 4.21 -7.29
C ARG A 71 4.62 4.89 -8.22
N ALA A 72 3.81 4.12 -8.93
CA ALA A 72 2.77 4.63 -9.82
C ALA A 72 1.58 5.23 -9.05
N LEU A 73 1.38 4.83 -7.80
CA LEU A 73 0.38 5.43 -6.90
C LEU A 73 0.83 6.84 -6.45
N PRO A 74 -0.09 7.72 -6.03
CA PRO A 74 0.27 9.02 -5.46
C PRO A 74 1.26 8.86 -4.29
N GLN A 75 2.46 9.45 -4.45
CA GLN A 75 3.51 9.38 -3.44
C GLN A 75 3.33 10.46 -2.37
N THR A 76 3.66 10.11 -1.13
CA THR A 76 3.73 11.00 0.03
C THR A 76 5.12 10.87 0.66
N THR A 77 5.71 12.01 1.04
CA THR A 77 6.92 12.04 1.88
C THR A 77 6.53 12.59 3.24
N VAL A 78 6.91 11.89 4.30
CA VAL A 78 6.69 12.31 5.68
C VAL A 78 8.03 12.43 6.40
N THR A 79 8.13 13.43 7.26
CA THR A 79 9.23 13.67 8.18
C THR A 79 8.81 13.23 9.56
N THR A 80 9.64 12.41 10.21
CA THR A 80 9.30 11.86 11.51
C THR A 80 10.52 11.37 12.29
N ASP A 81 10.40 11.34 13.60
CA ASP A 81 11.32 10.63 14.50
C ASP A 81 11.09 9.11 14.45
N PHE A 82 12.14 8.33 14.15
CA PHE A 82 12.03 6.87 14.21
C PHE A 82 13.34 6.16 14.65
N PRO A 83 13.30 5.37 15.74
CA PRO A 83 12.16 5.16 16.66
C PRO A 83 11.74 6.47 17.36
N LYS A 84 10.62 6.48 18.09
CA LYS A 84 10.16 7.66 18.83
C LYS A 84 11.29 8.26 19.69
N ASP A 85 11.39 9.59 19.68
CA ASP A 85 12.46 10.39 20.29
C ASP A 85 13.86 10.17 19.66
N GLY A 86 13.91 9.48 18.53
CA GLY A 86 15.11 9.28 17.72
C GLY A 86 15.38 10.44 16.76
N PRO A 87 16.35 10.27 15.83
CA PRO A 87 16.63 11.26 14.80
C PRO A 87 15.46 11.44 13.85
N GLU A 88 15.27 12.68 13.40
CA GLU A 88 14.39 13.00 12.28
C GLU A 88 14.91 12.35 10.99
N VAL A 89 14.01 11.64 10.32
CA VAL A 89 14.26 11.03 9.01
C VAL A 89 13.07 11.23 8.10
N THR A 90 13.31 11.11 6.80
CA THR A 90 12.22 11.17 5.81
C THR A 90 11.89 9.78 5.31
N PHE A 91 10.60 9.50 5.14
CA PHE A 91 10.11 8.28 4.50
C PHE A 91 9.24 8.65 3.31
N THR A 92 9.38 7.91 2.21
CA THR A 92 8.59 8.13 0.99
C THR A 92 7.92 6.84 0.54
N GLY A 93 6.65 6.94 0.18
CA GLY A 93 5.84 5.87 -0.40
C GLY A 93 4.39 6.31 -0.61
N PRO A 94 3.53 5.44 -1.16
CA PRO A 94 2.10 5.74 -1.24
C PRO A 94 1.43 5.73 0.13
N ALA A 95 0.38 6.53 0.30
CA ALA A 95 -0.50 6.41 1.45
C ALA A 95 -1.16 5.02 1.47
N LEU A 96 -1.37 4.43 2.66
CA LEU A 96 -2.04 3.14 2.79
C LEU A 96 -3.42 3.16 2.12
N ALA A 97 -4.14 4.28 2.21
CA ALA A 97 -5.43 4.46 1.56
C ALA A 97 -5.36 4.25 0.04
N GLU A 98 -4.31 4.72 -0.63
CA GLU A 98 -4.12 4.56 -2.08
C GLU A 98 -3.81 3.10 -2.44
N VAL A 99 -3.01 2.41 -1.63
CA VAL A 99 -2.70 0.99 -1.80
C VAL A 99 -3.99 0.14 -1.67
N LEU A 100 -4.79 0.40 -0.64
CA LEU A 100 -6.06 -0.30 -0.42
C LEU A 100 -7.09 0.01 -1.49
N ALA A 101 -7.16 1.27 -1.95
CA ALA A 101 -8.05 1.68 -3.05
C ALA A 101 -7.67 0.98 -4.37
N ALA A 102 -6.37 0.86 -4.68
CA ALA A 102 -5.89 0.14 -5.86
C ALA A 102 -6.25 -1.36 -5.83
N ALA A 103 -6.27 -1.98 -4.65
CA ALA A 103 -6.76 -3.35 -4.45
C ALA A 103 -8.30 -3.45 -4.43
N GLN A 104 -9.01 -2.32 -4.52
CA GLN A 104 -10.46 -2.21 -4.28
C GLN A 104 -10.86 -2.92 -2.97
N ALA A 105 -10.02 -2.77 -1.94
CA ALA A 105 -10.20 -3.44 -0.66
C ALA A 105 -11.33 -2.79 0.15
N GLN A 106 -12.14 -3.62 0.80
CA GLN A 106 -13.27 -3.19 1.63
C GLN A 106 -13.29 -4.02 2.91
N GLY A 107 -13.17 -3.37 4.06
CA GLY A 107 -13.13 -4.03 5.36
C GLY A 107 -13.15 -3.01 6.49
N GLU A 108 -13.21 -3.49 7.72
CA GLU A 108 -13.17 -2.68 8.94
C GLU A 108 -11.78 -2.68 9.56
N THR A 109 -11.01 -3.76 9.41
CA THR A 109 -9.67 -3.91 9.98
C THR A 109 -8.62 -4.20 8.92
N VAL A 110 -7.38 -3.87 9.28
CA VAL A 110 -6.19 -4.31 8.55
C VAL A 110 -5.23 -5.02 9.50
N THR A 111 -4.70 -6.15 9.08
CA THR A 111 -3.54 -6.77 9.74
C THR A 111 -2.29 -6.44 8.94
N ILE A 112 -1.35 -5.73 9.56
CA ILE A 112 -0.04 -5.43 8.98
C ILE A 112 0.94 -6.48 9.49
N GLN A 113 1.62 -7.19 8.58
CA GLN A 113 2.51 -8.29 8.95
C GLN A 113 3.89 -8.18 8.32
N ALA A 114 4.90 -8.32 9.17
CA ALA A 114 6.32 -8.33 8.85
C ALA A 114 6.83 -9.74 8.48
N MET A 115 7.96 -9.77 7.78
CA MET A 115 8.60 -11.02 7.34
C MET A 115 8.99 -11.95 8.50
N ASP A 116 9.27 -11.42 9.69
CA ASP A 116 9.64 -12.17 10.90
C ASP A 116 8.44 -12.77 11.67
N GLY A 117 7.22 -12.52 11.17
CA GLY A 117 5.97 -12.99 11.76
C GLY A 117 5.31 -11.99 12.71
N TYR A 118 5.93 -10.84 13.02
CA TYR A 118 5.27 -9.80 13.78
C TYR A 118 4.04 -9.29 13.01
N ALA A 119 2.89 -9.23 13.67
CA ALA A 119 1.65 -8.77 13.09
C ALA A 119 0.83 -7.95 14.09
N VAL A 120 0.17 -6.90 13.59
CA VAL A 120 -0.76 -6.07 14.37
C VAL A 120 -2.04 -5.87 13.59
N GLU A 121 -3.17 -6.14 14.24
CA GLU A 121 -4.51 -5.84 13.73
C GLU A 121 -4.95 -4.46 14.22
N ILE A 122 -5.39 -3.62 13.30
CA ILE A 122 -5.71 -2.21 13.56
C ILE A 122 -6.99 -1.85 12.79
N PRO A 123 -7.91 -1.04 13.37
CA PRO A 123 -9.02 -0.49 12.61
C PRO A 123 -8.50 0.27 11.37
N MET A 124 -9.01 -0.10 10.19
CA MET A 124 -8.58 0.47 8.91
C MET A 124 -8.75 1.99 8.90
N ALA A 125 -9.89 2.46 9.42
CA ALA A 125 -10.20 3.88 9.52
C ALA A 125 -9.18 4.65 10.37
N GLU A 126 -8.59 4.00 11.39
CA GLU A 126 -7.61 4.64 12.26
C GLU A 126 -6.25 4.79 11.58
N MET A 127 -5.80 3.75 10.88
CA MET A 127 -4.58 3.80 10.06
C MET A 127 -4.67 4.91 9.00
N ILE A 128 -5.80 4.95 8.28
CA ILE A 128 -6.05 5.97 7.26
C ILE A 128 -6.15 7.36 7.88
N GLY A 129 -6.91 7.53 8.97
CA GLY A 129 -7.10 8.82 9.63
C GLY A 129 -5.81 9.39 10.26
N LYS A 130 -4.89 8.52 10.70
CA LYS A 130 -3.56 8.90 11.19
C LYS A 130 -2.56 9.16 10.06
N GLY A 131 -2.91 8.88 8.80
CA GLY A 131 -2.05 9.14 7.65
C GLY A 131 -0.96 8.09 7.47
N ALA A 132 -1.27 6.81 7.67
CA ALA A 132 -0.33 5.73 7.43
C ALA A 132 0.20 5.76 5.99
N VAL A 133 1.52 5.61 5.86
CA VAL A 133 2.24 5.51 4.58
C VAL A 133 2.91 4.14 4.49
N VAL A 134 2.80 3.49 3.33
CA VAL A 134 3.56 2.27 3.00
C VAL A 134 4.88 2.73 2.39
N ALA A 135 5.87 3.02 3.25
CA ALA A 135 7.15 3.55 2.83
C ALA A 135 7.97 2.51 2.06
N ILE A 136 8.58 2.95 0.96
CA ILE A 136 9.52 2.18 0.13
C ILE A 136 10.93 2.78 0.14
N GLU A 137 11.07 4.00 0.65
CA GLU A 137 12.34 4.73 0.78
C GLU A 137 12.48 5.38 2.16
N ARG A 138 13.72 5.47 2.64
CA ARG A 138 14.14 6.25 3.80
C ARG A 138 15.32 7.14 3.42
N ASP A 139 15.22 8.44 3.68
CA ASP A 139 16.23 9.45 3.33
C ASP A 139 16.66 9.37 1.85
N GLY A 140 15.68 9.18 0.97
CA GLY A 140 15.86 9.06 -0.48
C GLY A 140 16.54 7.76 -0.94
N LYS A 141 16.69 6.76 -0.05
CA LYS A 141 17.28 5.45 -0.38
C LYS A 141 16.23 4.35 -0.27
N PRO A 142 16.19 3.39 -1.21
CA PRO A 142 15.28 2.25 -1.13
C PRO A 142 15.46 1.43 0.15
N LEU A 143 14.37 0.90 0.68
CA LEU A 143 14.39 0.00 1.82
C LEU A 143 14.77 -1.42 1.38
N GLY A 144 16.00 -1.84 1.73
CA GLY A 144 16.49 -3.19 1.43
C GLY A 144 16.12 -4.23 2.49
N ILE A 145 16.02 -5.50 2.06
CA ILE A 145 15.99 -6.66 2.96
C ILE A 145 17.33 -6.72 3.72
N GLY A 146 17.27 -6.97 5.03
CA GLY A 146 18.42 -6.84 5.95
C GLY A 146 18.59 -5.42 6.52
N SER A 147 17.72 -4.49 6.13
CA SER A 147 17.47 -3.20 6.77
C SER A 147 15.98 -3.11 7.12
N PHE A 148 15.31 -1.97 6.91
CA PHE A 148 13.88 -1.81 7.21
C PHE A 148 12.93 -2.31 6.09
N GLY A 149 13.46 -2.88 5.00
CA GLY A 149 12.69 -3.26 3.82
C GLY A 149 12.13 -4.68 3.84
N PRO A 150 11.23 -5.03 2.90
CA PRO A 150 11.03 -4.32 1.62
C PRO A 150 10.16 -3.07 1.72
N THR A 151 9.26 -3.00 2.70
CA THR A 151 8.43 -1.81 2.96
C THR A 151 8.22 -1.62 4.47
N GLN A 152 7.76 -0.43 4.89
CA GLN A 152 7.51 -0.10 6.30
C GLN A 152 6.25 0.74 6.44
N ILE A 153 5.42 0.49 7.47
CA ILE A 153 4.37 1.44 7.87
C ILE A 153 5.01 2.58 8.67
N VAL A 154 4.71 3.81 8.27
CA VAL A 154 5.14 5.02 8.98
C VAL A 154 4.00 6.03 9.05
N PHE A 155 4.15 7.02 9.94
CA PHE A 155 3.18 8.08 10.17
C PHE A 155 3.89 9.44 10.25
N PRO A 156 3.21 10.54 9.93
CA PRO A 156 3.80 11.89 9.96
C PRO A 156 3.84 12.44 11.41
N ARG A 157 4.54 11.76 12.34
CA ARG A 157 4.52 12.12 13.78
C ARG A 157 5.02 13.54 14.02
N SER A 158 6.13 13.92 13.38
CA SER A 158 6.73 15.24 13.55
C SER A 158 5.98 16.36 12.83
N GLU A 159 5.02 16.03 11.96
CA GLU A 159 4.22 17.00 11.20
C GLU A 159 2.81 17.20 11.79
N ARG A 160 2.38 16.32 12.70
CA ARG A 160 1.03 16.32 13.28
C ARG A 160 1.04 16.28 14.81
N ALA A 161 0.56 17.36 15.41
CA ALA A 161 0.50 17.50 16.87
C ALA A 161 -0.35 16.42 17.56
N ASP A 162 -1.40 15.91 16.91
CA ASP A 162 -2.23 14.84 17.45
C ASP A 162 -1.54 13.47 17.46
N LEU A 163 -0.41 13.34 16.77
CA LEU A 163 0.41 12.12 16.73
C LEU A 163 1.62 12.18 17.66
N ALA A 164 1.95 13.32 18.26
CA ALA A 164 3.20 13.54 19.00
C ALA A 164 3.51 12.43 20.03
N ASP A 165 2.49 11.88 20.68
CA ASP A 165 2.65 10.83 21.69
C ASP A 165 2.54 9.40 21.17
N MET A 166 2.23 9.20 19.88
CA MET A 166 1.99 7.89 19.27
C MET A 166 3.21 6.96 19.41
N PRO A 167 3.06 5.76 19.99
CA PRO A 167 4.15 4.78 20.09
C PRO A 167 4.49 4.16 18.72
N ASP A 168 5.60 3.41 18.66
CA ASP A 168 6.08 2.74 17.44
C ASP A 168 5.36 1.39 17.15
N ASP A 169 4.38 0.99 17.96
CA ASP A 169 3.73 -0.33 17.84
C ASP A 169 3.11 -0.60 16.47
N TRP A 170 2.72 0.46 15.74
CA TRP A 170 2.13 0.36 14.40
C TRP A 170 3.12 0.64 13.27
N TRP A 171 4.38 0.92 13.61
CA TRP A 171 5.44 1.26 12.67
C TRP A 171 6.21 0.03 12.20
N VAL A 172 5.44 -0.92 11.68
CA VAL A 172 5.95 -2.24 11.34
C VAL A 172 6.91 -2.12 10.16
N TRP A 173 8.15 -2.58 10.35
CA TRP A 173 9.21 -2.64 9.34
C TRP A 173 9.26 -4.03 8.70
N GLN A 174 9.82 -4.10 7.49
CA GLN A 174 9.82 -5.32 6.65
C GLN A 174 8.43 -5.90 6.42
N ILE A 175 7.42 -5.05 6.21
CA ILE A 175 6.09 -5.56 5.88
C ILE A 175 6.12 -6.15 4.46
N TYR A 176 5.51 -7.31 4.34
CA TYR A 176 5.31 -8.00 3.05
C TYR A 176 3.83 -8.33 2.83
N HIS A 177 2.98 -8.13 3.84
CA HIS A 177 1.59 -8.56 3.83
C HIS A 177 0.69 -7.56 4.56
N ILE A 178 -0.45 -7.24 3.92
CA ILE A 178 -1.55 -6.46 4.48
C ILE A 178 -2.83 -7.27 4.27
N LYS A 179 -3.42 -7.79 5.33
CA LYS A 179 -4.71 -8.49 5.26
C LYS A 179 -5.85 -7.50 5.53
N VAL A 180 -6.92 -7.58 4.75
CA VAL A 180 -8.13 -6.77 4.93
C VAL A 180 -9.30 -7.66 5.30
N GLU A 181 -10.01 -7.32 6.38
CA GLU A 181 -11.17 -8.06 6.91
C GLU A 181 -12.36 -7.14 7.19
#